data_AF-A0A349PP45-F1
#
_entry.id   AF-A0A349PP45-F1
#
_cell.length_a   1.000
_cell.length_b   1.000
_cell.length_c   1.000
_cell.angle_alpha   90.00
_cell.angle_beta   90.00
_cell.angle_gamma   90.00
#
_symmetry.space_group_name_H-M   'P 1'
#
loop_
_entity.id
_entity.type
_entity.pdbx_description
1 polymer ?
#
loop_
_entity_poly.entity_id
_entity_poly.type
_entity_poly.pdbx_seq_one_letter_code
_entity_poly.pdbx_strand_id
1 'polypeptide(L)'
;MIMKNNIIKLLIAFLSIVTVSCTDTLGEREAVALTTAPVLLAPTTGLTIVLDKTKPDDMITTMVWNYAAYSGTSTVVNYRIEFAEAGTNFAKPVVVATSTERFKNFTVSELNTAALDAGFPPFVQSSIDVRVKSSVGTTGSIVQTSNSYTIKLTPYPAWPDWGIIGSATPTGWDSDTNLDYDLATKTYSITMNMVVGAFKFRLDNSWSVNYGSSNGEDLVAGGSDIPITVAGTYKITADFNAKTYTATKQ
;
A
#
# COMPACT_ATOMS: atom_id res chain seq x y z
N MET A 1 79.59 13.80 71.11
CA MET A 1 78.86 12.64 70.57
C MET A 1 77.80 13.17 69.62
N ILE A 2 77.92 12.84 68.34
CA ILE A 2 77.09 13.32 67.21
C ILE A 2 75.86 12.40 67.06
N MET A 3 74.69 12.98 66.81
CA MET A 3 73.54 12.50 65.98
C MET A 3 72.23 13.13 66.50
N LYS A 4 71.54 13.99 65.73
CA LYS A 4 70.61 13.76 64.60
C LYS A 4 69.14 13.51 65.01
N ASN A 5 68.29 14.38 64.44
CA ASN A 5 66.96 14.16 63.86
C ASN A 5 65.64 14.41 64.64
N ASN A 6 64.83 15.23 63.95
CA ASN A 6 63.39 15.18 63.67
C ASN A 6 62.37 15.73 64.68
N ILE A 7 61.42 16.53 64.14
CA ILE A 7 59.95 16.61 64.37
C ILE A 7 59.48 18.01 63.91
N ILE A 8 58.90 18.16 62.70
CA ILE A 8 57.46 18.16 62.36
C ILE A 8 56.66 19.33 62.98
N LYS A 9 56.09 20.19 62.13
CA LYS A 9 54.66 20.57 62.10
C LYS A 9 54.33 21.41 60.85
N LEU A 10 53.54 20.80 59.96
CA LEU A 10 53.05 21.32 58.70
C LEU A 10 51.56 21.68 58.89
N LEU A 11 51.15 22.89 58.52
CA LEU A 11 49.75 23.30 58.45
C LEU A 11 49.45 23.60 56.98
N ILE A 12 48.69 22.74 56.30
CA ILE A 12 48.21 22.94 54.93
C ILE A 12 46.69 22.82 54.95
N ALA A 13 46.04 23.89 54.51
CA ALA A 13 44.59 23.97 54.30
C ALA A 13 44.17 23.05 53.16
N PHE A 14 43.17 22.19 53.41
CA PHE A 14 42.53 21.38 52.38
C PHE A 14 41.22 22.03 51.93
N LEU A 15 41.20 22.39 50.65
CA LEU A 15 40.06 22.87 49.88
C LEU A 15 39.18 21.65 49.53
N SER A 16 38.03 21.52 50.17
CA SER A 16 37.04 20.47 49.90
C SER A 16 36.22 20.83 48.65
N ILE A 17 36.72 20.47 47.47
CA ILE A 17 35.91 20.41 46.25
C ILE A 17 35.00 19.18 46.34
N VAL A 18 33.70 19.42 46.50
CA VAL A 18 32.68 18.38 46.39
C VAL A 18 32.33 18.24 44.90
N THR A 19 32.98 17.30 44.22
CA THR A 19 32.44 16.79 42.95
C THR A 19 31.31 15.84 43.28
N VAL A 20 30.06 16.33 43.23
CA VAL A 20 28.91 15.44 43.03
C VAL A 20 29.10 14.83 41.65
N SER A 21 29.67 13.63 41.60
CA SER A 21 29.52 12.75 40.46
C SER A 21 28.03 12.40 40.40
N CYS A 22 27.31 12.88 39.39
CA CYS A 22 26.08 12.22 39.00
C CYS A 22 26.44 10.77 38.73
N THR A 23 26.09 9.87 39.63
CA THR A 23 25.86 8.48 39.24
C THR A 23 24.56 8.50 38.47
N ASP A 24 24.62 8.96 37.22
CA ASP A 24 23.65 8.54 36.23
C ASP A 24 23.86 7.04 36.12
N THR A 25 23.17 6.28 36.96
CA THR A 25 22.87 4.89 36.68
C THR A 25 21.99 4.94 35.43
N LEU A 26 22.64 5.05 34.27
CA LEU A 26 22.10 4.59 33.02
C LEU A 26 21.85 3.10 33.28
N GLY A 27 20.65 2.78 33.78
CA GLY A 27 20.22 1.40 33.90
C GLY A 27 20.49 0.79 32.54
N GLU A 28 21.35 -0.23 32.51
CA GLU A 28 21.58 -1.04 31.33
C GLU A 28 20.21 -1.54 30.88
N ARG A 29 19.61 -0.83 29.92
CA ARG A 29 18.36 -1.28 29.31
C ARG A 29 18.74 -2.56 28.59
N GLU A 30 18.17 -3.69 29.02
CA GLU A 30 18.37 -4.95 28.34
C GLU A 30 18.13 -4.75 26.83
N ALA A 31 19.18 -4.99 26.04
CA ALA A 31 19.09 -4.85 24.60
C ALA A 31 18.14 -5.92 24.07
N VAL A 32 17.14 -5.49 23.30
CA VAL A 32 16.25 -6.41 22.60
C VAL A 32 17.01 -7.02 21.44
N ALA A 33 17.07 -8.37 21.37
CA ALA A 33 17.80 -9.07 20.31
C ALA A 33 16.91 -10.09 19.58
N LEU A 34 17.32 -10.41 18.35
CA LEU A 34 16.67 -11.42 17.50
C LEU A 34 16.91 -12.82 18.07
N THR A 35 15.87 -13.67 18.05
CA THR A 35 16.02 -15.08 18.43
C THR A 35 15.44 -16.00 17.38
N THR A 36 14.11 -16.03 17.25
CA THR A 36 13.41 -16.90 16.28
C THR A 36 12.50 -16.09 15.37
N ALA A 37 12.71 -16.22 14.07
CA ALA A 37 11.87 -15.59 13.06
C ALA A 37 10.47 -16.22 13.02
N PRO A 38 9.43 -15.47 12.60
CA PRO A 38 8.11 -16.06 12.39
C PRO A 38 8.18 -17.07 11.24
N VAL A 39 7.33 -18.09 11.27
CA VAL A 39 7.19 -19.07 10.19
C VAL A 39 5.78 -18.98 9.65
N LEU A 40 5.64 -18.66 8.36
CA LEU A 40 4.35 -18.65 7.67
C LEU A 40 3.91 -20.10 7.43
N LEU A 41 2.72 -20.43 7.92
CA LEU A 41 2.13 -21.78 7.87
C LEU A 41 1.05 -21.90 6.81
N ALA A 42 0.25 -20.84 6.63
CA ALA A 42 -0.82 -20.78 5.64
C ALA A 42 -1.01 -19.33 5.16
N PRO A 43 -1.45 -19.11 3.90
CA PRO A 43 -1.63 -20.12 2.86
C PRO A 43 -0.29 -20.70 2.37
N THR A 44 -0.30 -21.91 1.83
CA THR A 44 0.90 -22.57 1.27
C THR A 44 0.98 -22.37 -0.25
N THR A 45 2.13 -22.72 -0.84
CA THR A 45 2.34 -22.57 -2.29
C THR A 45 1.36 -23.42 -3.08
N GLY A 46 0.78 -22.82 -4.13
CA GLY A 46 -0.18 -23.49 -5.02
C GLY A 46 -1.65 -23.19 -4.72
N LEU A 47 -1.97 -22.53 -3.60
CA LEU A 47 -3.33 -22.03 -3.37
C LEU A 47 -3.74 -21.08 -4.50
N THR A 48 -4.94 -21.30 -5.05
CA THR A 48 -5.54 -20.44 -6.07
C THR A 48 -6.84 -19.85 -5.53
N ILE A 49 -6.97 -18.52 -5.59
CA ILE A 49 -8.14 -17.77 -5.14
C ILE A 49 -8.66 -16.92 -6.31
N VAL A 50 -9.96 -16.98 -6.56
CA VAL A 50 -10.68 -16.06 -7.44
C VAL A 50 -11.66 -15.29 -6.57
N LEU A 51 -11.58 -13.96 -6.57
CA LEU A 51 -12.38 -13.12 -5.70
C LEU A 51 -13.74 -12.81 -6.34
N ASP A 52 -14.80 -12.98 -5.57
CA ASP A 52 -16.18 -12.80 -6.02
C ASP A 52 -16.77 -11.50 -5.47
N LYS A 53 -16.97 -10.50 -6.35
CA LYS A 53 -17.51 -9.19 -5.99
C LYS A 53 -18.90 -9.27 -5.34
N THR A 54 -19.64 -10.35 -5.53
CA THR A 54 -20.97 -10.54 -4.95
C THR A 54 -20.95 -11.00 -3.49
N LYS A 55 -19.79 -11.36 -2.95
CA LYS A 55 -19.60 -11.87 -1.59
C LYS A 55 -18.53 -11.10 -0.80
N PRO A 56 -18.60 -9.76 -0.74
CA PRO A 56 -17.52 -8.93 -0.22
C PRO A 56 -17.17 -9.21 1.25
N ASP A 57 -18.13 -9.70 2.04
CA ASP A 57 -17.98 -9.92 3.48
C ASP A 57 -17.63 -11.38 3.83
N ASP A 58 -17.69 -12.30 2.87
CA ASP A 58 -17.33 -13.69 3.10
C ASP A 58 -15.85 -13.81 3.44
N MET A 59 -15.53 -14.59 4.46
CA MET A 59 -14.15 -14.94 4.76
C MET A 59 -13.60 -15.84 3.65
N ILE A 60 -12.49 -15.44 3.03
CA ILE A 60 -11.92 -16.16 1.87
C ILE A 60 -10.62 -16.89 2.22
N THR A 61 -9.83 -16.33 3.13
CA THR A 61 -8.58 -16.97 3.56
C THR A 61 -8.13 -16.43 4.92
N THR A 62 -7.33 -17.23 5.61
CA THR A 62 -6.65 -16.82 6.84
C THR A 62 -5.16 -17.04 6.64
N MET A 63 -4.38 -15.98 6.80
CA MET A 63 -2.93 -16.12 6.92
C MET A 63 -2.60 -16.49 8.36
N VAL A 64 -1.76 -17.50 8.56
CA VAL A 64 -1.40 -18.05 9.88
C VAL A 64 0.11 -18.23 9.97
N TRP A 65 0.70 -17.81 11.08
CA TRP A 65 2.14 -17.96 11.34
C TRP A 65 2.43 -18.30 12.81
N ASN A 66 3.66 -18.73 13.09
CA ASN A 66 4.17 -18.91 14.46
C ASN A 66 4.67 -17.58 15.05
N TYR A 67 4.67 -17.46 16.39
CA TYR A 67 5.22 -16.27 17.04
C TYR A 67 6.69 -16.09 16.67
N ALA A 68 7.06 -14.86 16.33
CA ALA A 68 8.45 -14.47 16.39
C ALA A 68 8.87 -14.29 17.85
N ALA A 69 10.08 -14.71 18.18
CA ALA A 69 10.66 -14.55 19.50
C ALA A 69 11.76 -13.47 19.48
N TYR A 70 11.82 -12.70 20.55
CA TYR A 70 12.82 -11.68 20.81
C TYR A 70 13.24 -11.78 22.28
N SER A 71 14.51 -11.55 22.58
CA SER A 71 15.00 -11.49 23.97
C SER A 71 14.91 -10.07 24.52
N GLY A 72 15.02 -9.91 25.84
CA GLY A 72 14.94 -8.61 26.54
C GLY A 72 13.54 -8.30 27.08
N THR A 73 13.29 -7.05 27.47
CA THR A 73 12.01 -6.62 28.05
C THR A 73 10.84 -6.93 27.09
N SER A 74 9.81 -7.61 27.61
CA SER A 74 8.64 -8.02 26.84
C SER A 74 7.94 -6.82 26.20
N THR A 75 7.84 -6.82 24.87
CA THR A 75 7.08 -5.83 24.10
C THR A 75 6.15 -6.54 23.13
N VAL A 76 5.06 -5.88 22.74
CA VAL A 76 4.11 -6.43 21.76
C VAL A 76 4.82 -6.63 20.43
N VAL A 77 4.72 -7.83 19.86
CA VAL A 77 5.24 -8.15 18.53
C VAL A 77 4.21 -7.70 17.49
N ASN A 78 4.64 -6.84 16.57
CA ASN A 78 3.85 -6.39 15.44
C ASN A 78 4.24 -7.17 14.19
N TYR A 79 3.25 -7.67 13.46
CA TYR A 79 3.42 -8.34 12.19
C TYR A 79 2.94 -7.46 11.04
N ARG A 80 3.68 -7.51 9.94
CA ARG A 80 3.31 -6.96 8.63
C ARG A 80 3.26 -8.11 7.63
N ILE A 81 2.16 -8.18 6.90
CA ILE A 81 2.00 -9.10 5.78
C ILE A 81 2.42 -8.35 4.52
N GLU A 82 3.34 -8.92 3.76
CA GLU A 82 3.85 -8.33 2.51
C GLU A 82 3.48 -9.21 1.31
N PHE A 83 2.99 -8.56 0.25
CA PHE A 83 2.82 -9.12 -1.08
C PHE A 83 3.88 -8.58 -2.03
N ALA A 84 4.33 -9.41 -2.97
CA ALA A 84 5.16 -9.01 -4.08
C ALA A 84 4.88 -9.88 -5.31
N GLU A 85 5.24 -9.38 -6.48
CA GLU A 85 5.25 -10.20 -7.69
C GLU A 85 6.16 -11.43 -7.49
N ALA A 86 5.65 -12.60 -7.88
CA ALA A 86 6.35 -13.86 -7.63
C ALA A 86 7.72 -13.93 -8.31
N GLY A 87 8.70 -14.51 -7.63
CA GLY A 87 10.05 -14.71 -8.16
C GLY A 87 10.91 -13.44 -8.18
N THR A 88 10.39 -12.29 -7.74
CA THR A 88 11.16 -11.04 -7.63
C THR A 88 11.99 -10.95 -6.35
N ASN A 89 11.95 -11.98 -5.48
CA ASN A 89 12.54 -11.95 -4.14
C ASN A 89 12.11 -10.70 -3.33
N PHE A 90 10.84 -10.30 -3.48
CA PHE A 90 10.28 -9.12 -2.82
C PHE A 90 11.08 -7.84 -3.12
N ALA A 91 11.43 -7.60 -4.38
CA ALA A 91 12.12 -6.38 -4.81
C ALA A 91 11.29 -5.11 -4.56
N LYS A 92 9.96 -5.21 -4.68
CA LYS A 92 8.99 -4.12 -4.41
C LYS A 92 7.82 -4.65 -3.57
N PRO A 93 8.03 -4.95 -2.27
CA PRO A 93 6.99 -5.51 -1.43
C PRO A 93 5.98 -4.44 -1.03
N VAL A 94 4.71 -4.79 -1.01
CA VAL A 94 3.62 -3.96 -0.51
C VAL A 94 3.09 -4.56 0.79
N VAL A 95 3.00 -3.74 1.84
CA VAL A 95 2.40 -4.16 3.11
C VAL A 95 0.87 -4.12 2.95
N VAL A 96 0.24 -5.28 3.00
CA VAL A 96 -1.20 -5.41 2.74
C VAL A 96 -2.06 -5.52 4.00
N ALA A 97 -1.44 -5.87 5.13
CA ALA A 97 -2.11 -5.91 6.42
C ALA A 97 -1.09 -5.91 7.56
N THR A 98 -1.56 -5.56 8.75
CA THR A 98 -0.83 -5.69 10.00
C THR A 98 -1.62 -6.48 11.03
N SER A 99 -0.94 -7.06 12.01
CA SER A 99 -1.57 -7.80 13.11
C SER A 99 -0.64 -7.85 14.31
N THR A 100 -1.19 -7.91 15.52
CA THR A 100 -0.46 -8.33 16.73
C THR A 100 -0.72 -9.79 17.08
N GLU A 101 -1.68 -10.40 16.40
CA GLU A 101 -2.00 -11.82 16.49
C GLU A 101 -1.11 -12.65 15.56
N ARG A 102 -1.21 -13.97 15.68
CA ARG A 102 -0.54 -14.94 14.81
C ARG A 102 -1.30 -15.28 13.53
N PHE A 103 -2.34 -14.50 13.25
CA PHE A 103 -3.15 -14.68 12.08
C PHE A 103 -3.72 -13.34 11.62
N LYS A 104 -4.18 -13.34 10.37
CA LYS A 104 -5.08 -12.33 9.82
C LYS A 104 -6.11 -13.05 8.96
N ASN A 105 -7.37 -12.91 9.34
CA ASN A 105 -8.50 -13.25 8.50
C ASN A 105 -8.67 -12.19 7.43
N PHE A 106 -8.92 -12.62 6.20
CA PHE A 106 -9.32 -11.74 5.11
C PHE A 106 -10.74 -12.07 4.68
N THR A 107 -11.58 -11.05 4.60
CA THR A 107 -12.78 -11.11 3.76
C THR A 107 -12.38 -11.01 2.28
N VAL A 108 -13.32 -11.34 1.39
CA VAL A 108 -13.14 -11.17 -0.06
C VAL A 108 -12.79 -9.72 -0.40
N SER A 109 -13.49 -8.74 0.17
CA SER A 109 -13.24 -7.32 -0.08
C SER A 109 -11.88 -6.85 0.45
N GLU A 110 -11.50 -7.26 1.66
CA GLU A 110 -10.18 -6.94 2.22
C GLU A 110 -9.04 -7.47 1.35
N LEU A 111 -9.15 -8.74 0.90
CA LEU A 111 -8.13 -9.33 0.04
C LEU A 111 -8.11 -8.71 -1.37
N ASN A 112 -9.27 -8.29 -1.88
CA ASN A 112 -9.36 -7.60 -3.17
C ASN A 112 -8.62 -6.27 -3.11
N THR A 113 -8.92 -5.44 -2.12
CA THR A 113 -8.26 -4.15 -1.91
C THR A 113 -6.75 -4.33 -1.74
N ALA A 114 -6.32 -5.28 -0.91
CA ALA A 114 -4.91 -5.62 -0.74
C ALA A 114 -4.20 -5.96 -2.06
N ALA A 115 -4.85 -6.74 -2.94
CA ALA A 115 -4.27 -7.13 -4.21
C ALA A 115 -4.17 -5.96 -5.20
N LEU A 116 -5.23 -5.15 -5.30
CA LEU A 116 -5.25 -3.97 -6.16
C LEU A 116 -4.24 -2.91 -5.70
N ASP A 117 -4.15 -2.65 -4.39
CA ASP A 117 -3.16 -1.73 -3.80
C ASP A 117 -1.72 -2.25 -3.99
N ALA A 118 -1.54 -3.57 -4.05
CA ALA A 118 -0.27 -4.19 -4.40
C ALA A 118 0.04 -4.16 -5.92
N GLY A 119 -0.87 -3.62 -6.74
CA GLY A 119 -0.70 -3.44 -8.18
C GLY A 119 -1.07 -4.65 -9.03
N PHE A 120 -1.74 -5.65 -8.47
CA PHE A 120 -2.19 -6.81 -9.25
C PHE A 120 -3.46 -6.47 -10.03
N PRO A 121 -3.47 -6.65 -11.37
CA PRO A 121 -4.60 -6.25 -12.18
C PRO A 121 -5.82 -7.16 -11.95
N PRO A 122 -7.05 -6.63 -12.02
CA PRO A 122 -8.26 -7.43 -11.91
C PRO A 122 -8.42 -8.35 -13.13
N PHE A 123 -9.20 -9.42 -12.95
CA PHE A 123 -9.50 -10.45 -13.97
C PHE A 123 -8.27 -11.19 -14.53
N VAL A 124 -7.08 -10.91 -14.01
CA VAL A 124 -5.83 -11.59 -14.37
C VAL A 124 -5.38 -12.43 -13.18
N GLN A 125 -5.17 -13.73 -13.41
CA GLN A 125 -4.61 -14.61 -12.40
C GLN A 125 -3.11 -14.32 -12.24
N SER A 126 -2.76 -13.62 -11.16
CA SER A 126 -1.38 -13.24 -10.85
C SER A 126 -0.75 -14.25 -9.89
N SER A 127 0.56 -14.51 -10.05
CA SER A 127 1.34 -15.25 -9.05
C SER A 127 1.97 -14.26 -8.06
N ILE A 128 1.72 -14.47 -6.77
CA ILE A 128 2.05 -13.52 -5.69
C ILE A 128 2.89 -14.24 -4.64
N ASP A 129 4.07 -13.71 -4.35
CA ASP A 129 4.85 -14.13 -3.20
C ASP A 129 4.35 -13.41 -1.94
N VAL A 130 4.08 -14.20 -0.90
CA VAL A 130 3.57 -13.72 0.38
C VAL A 130 4.55 -14.04 1.50
N ARG A 131 4.77 -13.10 2.42
CA ARG A 131 5.57 -13.32 3.63
C ARG A 131 5.07 -12.47 4.80
N VAL A 132 5.55 -12.80 5.98
CA VAL A 132 5.33 -12.05 7.21
C VAL A 132 6.65 -11.49 7.72
N LYS A 133 6.64 -10.22 8.13
CA LYS A 133 7.71 -9.60 8.89
C LYS A 133 7.23 -9.27 10.29
N SER A 134 7.97 -9.67 11.31
CA SER A 134 7.73 -9.27 12.69
C SER A 134 8.62 -8.11 13.10
N SER A 135 8.17 -7.31 14.06
CA SER A 135 8.98 -6.28 14.72
C SER A 135 8.56 -6.05 16.16
N VAL A 136 9.50 -5.57 16.98
CA VAL A 136 9.29 -5.21 18.39
C VAL A 136 9.69 -3.76 18.64
N GLY A 137 9.06 -3.12 19.64
CA GLY A 137 9.18 -1.68 19.87
C GLY A 137 8.37 -0.87 18.85
N THR A 138 8.93 0.22 18.32
CA THR A 138 8.32 0.93 17.19
C THR A 138 8.34 0.06 15.93
N THR A 139 7.25 0.11 15.16
CA THR A 139 7.06 -0.75 13.98
C THR A 139 8.21 -0.60 12.98
N GLY A 140 8.95 -1.68 12.74
CA GLY A 140 10.07 -1.72 11.80
C GLY A 140 11.47 -1.54 12.40
N SER A 141 11.62 -1.38 13.72
CA SER A 141 12.94 -1.15 14.35
C SER A 141 13.84 -2.38 14.42
N ILE A 142 13.27 -3.55 14.75
CA ILE A 142 14.03 -4.80 14.84
C ILE A 142 13.23 -5.89 14.11
N VAL A 143 13.58 -6.16 12.86
CA VAL A 143 12.76 -6.96 11.95
C VAL A 143 13.25 -8.40 11.83
N GLN A 144 12.34 -9.36 11.90
CA GLN A 144 12.57 -10.74 11.44
C GLN A 144 11.62 -11.06 10.29
N THR A 145 12.09 -11.87 9.35
CA THR A 145 11.33 -12.21 8.13
C THR A 145 11.06 -13.71 8.09
N SER A 146 9.83 -14.09 7.74
CA SER A 146 9.46 -15.49 7.58
C SER A 146 9.98 -16.11 6.28
N ASN A 147 9.79 -17.42 6.13
CA ASN A 147 9.68 -18.04 4.81
C ASN A 147 8.59 -17.36 3.96
N SER A 148 8.63 -17.59 2.66
CA SER A 148 7.60 -17.15 1.73
C SER A 148 6.88 -18.33 1.08
N TYR A 149 5.68 -18.06 0.60
CA TYR A 149 4.93 -18.97 -0.28
C TYR A 149 4.42 -18.20 -1.50
N THR A 150 4.16 -18.91 -2.59
CA THR A 150 3.60 -18.33 -3.81
C THR A 150 2.15 -18.80 -3.98
N ILE A 151 1.21 -17.85 -3.93
CA ILE A 151 -0.21 -18.11 -4.20
C ILE A 151 -0.60 -17.55 -5.58
N LYS A 152 -1.75 -17.98 -6.10
CA LYS A 152 -2.38 -17.39 -7.28
C LYS A 152 -3.66 -16.66 -6.87
N LEU A 153 -3.81 -15.42 -7.29
CA LEU A 153 -4.96 -14.59 -6.95
C LEU A 153 -5.52 -13.89 -8.19
N THR A 154 -6.84 -13.87 -8.32
CA THR A 154 -7.55 -13.13 -9.38
C THR A 154 -8.50 -12.12 -8.73
N PRO A 155 -8.13 -10.82 -8.69
CA PRO A 155 -8.97 -9.76 -8.15
C PRO A 155 -10.10 -9.36 -9.10
N TYR A 156 -11.04 -8.55 -8.61
CA TYR A 156 -12.08 -7.88 -9.40
C TYR A 156 -11.93 -6.35 -9.33
N PRO A 157 -12.47 -5.59 -10.31
CA PRO A 157 -12.44 -4.13 -10.30
C PRO A 157 -13.25 -3.54 -9.14
N ALA A 158 -12.60 -2.69 -8.35
CA ALA A 158 -13.19 -1.99 -7.21
C ALA A 158 -13.26 -0.46 -7.42
N TRP A 159 -13.45 -0.03 -8.66
CA TRP A 159 -13.61 1.38 -9.04
C TRP A 159 -14.92 1.60 -9.81
N PRO A 160 -15.41 2.85 -9.88
CA PRO A 160 -16.61 3.20 -10.66
C PRO A 160 -16.47 2.87 -12.16
N ASP A 161 -17.55 2.43 -12.80
CA ASP A 161 -17.54 2.11 -14.24
C ASP A 161 -17.85 3.36 -15.07
N TRP A 162 -16.81 4.03 -15.54
CA TRP A 162 -16.94 5.22 -16.38
C TRP A 162 -16.89 4.87 -17.86
N GLY A 163 -17.84 5.40 -18.63
CA GLY A 163 -17.91 5.28 -20.08
C GLY A 163 -17.87 6.61 -20.79
N ILE A 164 -17.55 6.56 -22.09
CA ILE A 164 -17.67 7.66 -23.04
C ILE A 164 -18.83 7.39 -24.02
N ILE A 165 -19.61 8.43 -24.33
CA ILE A 165 -20.75 8.38 -25.26
C ILE A 165 -20.83 9.68 -26.06
N GLY A 166 -21.30 9.62 -27.30
CA GLY A 166 -21.71 10.80 -28.06
C GLY A 166 -21.62 10.66 -29.57
N SER A 167 -22.11 11.66 -30.31
CA SER A 167 -22.08 11.62 -31.79
C SER A 167 -20.68 11.47 -32.40
N ALA A 168 -19.63 11.77 -31.64
CA ALA A 168 -18.24 11.55 -32.06
C ALA A 168 -17.75 10.11 -31.83
N THR A 169 -18.44 9.27 -31.05
CA THR A 169 -18.07 7.88 -30.76
C THR A 169 -18.69 6.90 -31.77
N PRO A 170 -18.17 5.66 -31.93
CA PRO A 170 -18.68 4.66 -32.87
C PRO A 170 -20.16 4.29 -32.68
N THR A 171 -20.68 4.47 -31.47
CA THR A 171 -22.03 4.09 -31.05
C THR A 171 -22.96 5.29 -30.91
N GLY A 172 -22.50 6.51 -31.23
CA GLY A 172 -23.33 7.71 -31.11
C GLY A 172 -23.83 7.92 -29.68
N TRP A 173 -25.09 8.34 -29.56
CA TRP A 173 -25.79 8.49 -28.28
C TRP A 173 -26.56 7.22 -27.85
N ASP A 174 -26.28 6.07 -28.46
CA ASP A 174 -27.03 4.83 -28.21
C ASP A 174 -26.41 4.01 -27.06
N SER A 175 -25.08 3.86 -27.03
CA SER A 175 -24.38 3.10 -25.99
C SER A 175 -23.00 3.66 -25.66
N ASP A 176 -22.53 3.39 -24.45
CA ASP A 176 -21.22 3.85 -23.98
C ASP A 176 -20.12 2.90 -24.44
N THR A 177 -18.91 3.41 -24.50
CA THR A 177 -17.69 2.62 -24.52
C THR A 177 -16.97 2.81 -23.18
N ASN A 178 -16.73 1.72 -22.45
CA ASN A 178 -16.09 1.80 -21.13
C ASN A 178 -14.64 2.30 -21.24
N LEU A 179 -14.23 3.10 -20.26
CA LEU A 179 -12.85 3.55 -20.11
C LEU A 179 -12.02 2.53 -19.32
N ASP A 180 -10.74 2.45 -19.63
CA ASP A 180 -9.77 1.67 -18.87
C ASP A 180 -9.29 2.45 -17.65
N TYR A 181 -9.33 1.83 -16.47
CA TYR A 181 -8.81 2.43 -15.23
C TYR A 181 -7.36 2.04 -14.99
N ASP A 182 -6.52 3.04 -14.70
CA ASP A 182 -5.13 2.86 -14.31
C ASP A 182 -5.00 2.88 -12.77
N LEU A 183 -4.55 1.77 -12.18
CA LEU A 183 -4.37 1.62 -10.73
C LEU A 183 -3.31 2.57 -10.15
N ALA A 184 -2.27 2.91 -10.93
CA ALA A 184 -1.14 3.70 -10.46
C ALA A 184 -1.47 5.20 -10.46
N THR A 185 -2.07 5.70 -11.54
CA THR A 185 -2.44 7.12 -11.65
C THR A 185 -3.84 7.41 -11.11
N LYS A 186 -4.67 6.37 -10.92
CA LYS A 186 -6.08 6.46 -10.51
C LYS A 186 -6.94 7.24 -11.52
N THR A 187 -6.55 7.22 -12.79
CA THR A 187 -7.24 7.90 -13.89
C THR A 187 -7.86 6.90 -14.86
N TYR A 188 -8.79 7.37 -15.69
CA TYR A 188 -9.43 6.59 -16.74
C TYR A 188 -8.89 7.01 -18.10
N SER A 189 -8.78 6.08 -19.05
CA SER A 189 -8.38 6.42 -20.40
C SER A 189 -9.00 5.51 -21.46
N ILE A 190 -9.05 6.00 -22.69
CA ILE A 190 -9.40 5.19 -23.87
C ILE A 190 -8.65 5.74 -25.08
N THR A 191 -8.24 4.84 -25.99
CA THR A 191 -7.77 5.24 -27.32
C THR A 191 -8.76 4.73 -28.36
N MET A 192 -9.39 5.64 -29.10
CA MET A 192 -10.42 5.28 -30.06
C MET A 192 -10.48 6.24 -31.25
N ASN A 193 -11.03 5.76 -32.37
CA ASN A 193 -11.35 6.60 -33.51
C ASN A 193 -12.60 7.43 -33.20
N MET A 194 -12.51 8.73 -33.45
CA MET A 194 -13.61 9.67 -33.31
C MET A 194 -13.87 10.40 -34.61
N VAL A 195 -15.14 10.70 -34.85
CA VAL A 195 -15.59 11.55 -35.97
C VAL A 195 -15.86 12.97 -35.48
N VAL A 196 -16.11 13.90 -36.40
CA VAL A 196 -16.57 15.24 -36.02
C VAL A 196 -17.93 15.13 -35.34
N GLY A 197 -18.05 15.69 -34.14
CA GLY A 197 -19.22 15.53 -33.29
C GLY A 197 -18.94 15.99 -31.87
N ALA A 198 -19.59 15.38 -30.90
CA ALA A 198 -19.32 15.63 -29.49
C ALA A 198 -19.39 14.36 -28.65
N PHE A 199 -18.86 14.41 -27.43
CA PHE A 199 -18.93 13.33 -26.45
C PHE A 199 -19.16 13.83 -25.02
N LYS A 200 -19.50 12.91 -24.12
CA LYS A 200 -19.60 13.08 -22.67
C LYS A 200 -19.09 11.83 -21.96
N PHE A 201 -18.91 11.95 -20.65
CA PHE A 201 -18.64 10.83 -19.77
C PHE A 201 -19.87 10.50 -18.93
N ARG A 202 -20.15 9.22 -18.71
CA ARG A 202 -21.23 8.75 -17.83
C ARG A 202 -20.75 7.67 -16.89
N LEU A 203 -21.27 7.67 -15.68
CA LEU A 203 -21.07 6.60 -14.72
C LEU A 203 -22.16 5.55 -14.90
N ASP A 204 -21.78 4.28 -14.88
CA ASP A 204 -22.66 3.12 -14.92
C ASP A 204 -23.67 3.16 -16.10
N ASN A 205 -23.24 3.69 -17.25
CA ASN A 205 -24.06 3.89 -18.45
C ASN A 205 -25.35 4.71 -18.20
N SER A 206 -25.34 5.56 -17.17
CA SER A 206 -26.51 6.30 -16.69
C SER A 206 -26.30 7.81 -16.80
N TRP A 207 -27.39 8.52 -17.14
CA TRP A 207 -27.41 9.98 -17.11
C TRP A 207 -27.38 10.57 -15.69
N SER A 208 -27.61 9.76 -14.65
CA SER A 208 -27.65 10.23 -13.25
C SER A 208 -26.37 10.93 -12.81
N VAL A 209 -25.21 10.41 -13.22
CA VAL A 209 -23.92 11.06 -12.99
C VAL A 209 -23.17 11.11 -14.31
N ASN A 210 -23.11 12.29 -14.91
CA ASN A 210 -22.44 12.52 -16.18
C ASN A 210 -21.60 13.80 -16.12
N TYR A 211 -20.53 13.83 -16.91
CA TYR A 211 -19.66 14.98 -17.06
C TYR A 211 -19.55 15.39 -18.53
N GLY A 212 -19.59 16.69 -18.74
CA GLY A 212 -19.20 17.34 -19.99
C GLY A 212 -18.14 18.40 -19.69
N SER A 213 -18.03 19.40 -20.55
CA SER A 213 -17.16 20.56 -20.32
C SER A 213 -17.80 21.83 -20.89
N SER A 214 -17.58 22.96 -20.22
CA SER A 214 -18.00 24.28 -20.71
C SER A 214 -16.83 25.09 -21.29
N ASN A 215 -15.58 24.73 -20.96
CA ASN A 215 -14.36 25.45 -21.34
C ASN A 215 -13.36 24.60 -22.13
N GLY A 216 -13.59 23.30 -22.29
CA GLY A 216 -12.67 22.40 -23.00
C GLY A 216 -11.54 21.83 -22.14
N GLU A 217 -11.53 22.10 -20.83
CA GLU A 217 -10.43 21.72 -19.92
C GLU A 217 -10.95 20.98 -18.67
N ASP A 218 -11.98 21.53 -18.02
CA ASP A 218 -12.52 20.96 -16.79
C ASP A 218 -13.74 20.08 -17.05
N LEU A 219 -13.88 19.03 -16.22
CA LEU A 219 -15.07 18.20 -16.16
C LEU A 219 -16.13 18.88 -15.29
N VAL A 220 -17.25 19.23 -15.90
CA VAL A 220 -18.39 19.85 -15.25
C VAL A 220 -19.54 18.85 -15.15
N ALA A 221 -20.05 18.61 -13.94
CA ALA A 221 -21.18 17.72 -13.73
C ALA A 221 -22.41 18.24 -14.49
N GLY A 222 -22.96 17.43 -15.39
CA GLY A 222 -24.04 17.84 -16.29
C GLY A 222 -23.66 18.94 -17.28
N GLY A 223 -22.37 19.25 -17.45
CA GLY A 223 -21.87 20.28 -18.35
C GLY A 223 -22.17 19.98 -19.83
N SER A 224 -21.91 20.96 -20.70
CA SER A 224 -22.13 20.84 -22.14
C SER A 224 -21.31 19.73 -22.80
N ASP A 225 -21.74 19.27 -23.98
CA ASP A 225 -21.05 18.20 -24.70
C ASP A 225 -19.69 18.68 -25.21
N ILE A 226 -18.71 17.78 -25.16
CA ILE A 226 -17.30 18.07 -25.48
C ILE A 226 -17.08 17.88 -26.98
N PRO A 227 -16.71 18.92 -27.74
CA PRO A 227 -16.61 18.82 -29.19
C PRO A 227 -15.33 18.09 -29.66
N ILE A 228 -15.48 17.26 -30.69
CA ILE A 228 -14.39 16.80 -31.56
C ILE A 228 -14.54 17.53 -32.88
N THR A 229 -13.61 18.45 -33.18
CA THR A 229 -13.67 19.29 -34.37
C THR A 229 -12.95 18.69 -35.57
N VAL A 230 -12.08 17.70 -35.36
CA VAL A 230 -11.33 17.03 -36.42
C VAL A 230 -11.38 15.53 -36.18
N ALA A 231 -11.84 14.77 -37.17
CA ALA A 231 -11.84 13.31 -37.08
C ALA A 231 -10.41 12.74 -36.95
N GLY A 232 -10.28 11.63 -36.24
CA GLY A 232 -9.04 10.87 -36.11
C GLY A 232 -9.01 9.99 -34.86
N THR A 233 -7.85 9.40 -34.58
CA THR A 233 -7.64 8.62 -33.37
C THR A 233 -7.30 9.55 -32.21
N TYR A 234 -7.98 9.43 -31.09
CA TYR A 234 -7.75 10.21 -29.88
C TYR A 234 -7.39 9.30 -28.73
N LYS A 235 -6.39 9.71 -27.94
CA LYS A 235 -6.23 9.26 -26.55
C LYS A 235 -6.97 10.24 -25.66
N ILE A 236 -7.99 9.76 -24.98
CA ILE A 236 -8.77 10.50 -24.00
C ILE A 236 -8.36 10.02 -22.62
N THR A 237 -8.08 10.95 -21.70
CA THR A 237 -7.79 10.64 -20.30
C THR A 237 -8.67 11.50 -19.42
N ALA A 238 -9.25 10.93 -18.36
CA ALA A 238 -10.12 11.61 -17.42
C ALA A 238 -9.71 11.29 -15.98
N ASP A 239 -9.65 12.32 -15.14
CA ASP A 239 -9.55 12.20 -13.70
C ASP A 239 -10.83 12.76 -13.08
N PHE A 240 -11.73 11.86 -12.67
CA PHE A 240 -13.00 12.24 -12.05
C PHE A 240 -12.86 12.69 -10.60
N ASN A 241 -11.70 12.51 -9.96
CA ASN A 241 -11.42 13.07 -8.64
C ASN A 241 -10.92 14.52 -8.77
N ALA A 242 -9.96 14.74 -9.65
CA ALA A 242 -9.43 16.08 -9.95
C ALA A 242 -10.38 16.93 -10.84
N LYS A 243 -11.40 16.30 -11.44
CA LYS A 243 -12.36 16.93 -12.36
C LYS A 243 -11.70 17.52 -13.61
N THR A 244 -10.74 16.79 -14.18
CA THR A 244 -10.03 17.19 -15.40
C THR A 244 -10.09 16.10 -16.47
N TYR A 245 -9.91 16.50 -17.73
CA TYR A 245 -9.74 15.55 -18.83
C TYR A 245 -8.80 16.12 -19.89
N THR A 246 -8.31 15.24 -20.76
CA THR A 246 -7.60 15.61 -21.99
C THR A 246 -8.12 14.77 -23.15
N ALA A 247 -8.12 15.33 -24.35
CA ALA A 247 -8.41 14.64 -25.59
C ALA A 247 -7.31 14.96 -26.61
N THR A 248 -6.33 14.07 -26.72
CA THR A 248 -5.14 14.29 -27.56
C THR A 248 -5.21 13.43 -28.81
N LYS A 249 -5.27 14.08 -29.98
CA LYS A 249 -5.19 13.41 -31.27
C LYS A 249 -3.82 12.72 -31.41
N GLN A 250 -3.81 11.45 -31.79
CA GLN A 250 -2.61 10.64 -32.04
C GLN A 250 -2.06 10.85 -33.45
#